data_AF-A0A917XSD0-F1
#
_entry.id   AF-A0A917XSD0-F1
#
_cell.length_a   1.000
_cell.length_b   1.000
_cell.length_c   1.000
_cell.angle_alpha   90.00
_cell.angle_beta   90.00
_cell.angle_gamma   90.00
#
_symmetry.space_group_name_H-M   'P 1'
#
loop_
_entity.id
_entity.type
_entity.pdbx_description
1 polymer ?
#
loop_
_entity_poly.entity_id
_entity_poly.type
_entity_poly.pdbx_seq_one_letter_code
_entity_poly.pdbx_strand_id
1 'polypeptide(L)'
;MRTTARKRTLIGGMVLVLAAWLGATQTATADATTTARPGIAAAGNPVVAISPTDTPAQIRAKAATVTPSTRQLTWQRLELTAFVHFGVNTYASREHGTGTEDPNISQPAEQDTDQWARALRDAGFKQVILTFKHHDGFLLFPSRYSGFGVTATSWRGGKGDVVRDLADSARAQGLAFGIYTSPADLHEAQPAAGTPMAARPRTGRSPPTPRTWSTDRRSPSRPTTTTRTS
;
A
#
# COMPACT_ATOMS: atom_id res chain seq x y z
N MET A 1 -30.65 -21.20 67.65
CA MET A 1 -30.92 -19.99 68.45
C MET A 1 -30.32 -18.80 67.71
N ARG A 2 -31.10 -17.74 67.47
CA ARG A 2 -30.83 -16.62 66.56
C ARG A 2 -29.65 -15.72 67.00
N THR A 3 -29.30 -14.80 66.08
CA THR A 3 -28.62 -13.48 66.25
C THR A 3 -27.09 -13.49 66.09
N THR A 4 -26.39 -12.55 65.44
CA THR A 4 -26.70 -11.32 64.68
C THR A 4 -25.41 -10.86 63.98
N ALA A 5 -25.55 -10.12 62.88
CA ALA A 5 -24.47 -9.51 62.11
C ALA A 5 -23.67 -8.44 62.88
N ARG A 6 -22.39 -8.23 62.51
CA ARG A 6 -21.74 -6.90 62.54
C ARG A 6 -20.87 -6.64 61.32
N LYS A 7 -21.16 -5.50 60.72
CA LYS A 7 -20.50 -4.83 59.60
C LYS A 7 -19.04 -4.48 59.96
N ARG A 8 -18.12 -4.62 59.01
CA ARG A 8 -16.83 -3.94 59.03
C ARG A 8 -16.75 -3.00 57.83
N THR A 9 -17.09 -1.75 58.09
CA THR A 9 -16.83 -0.61 57.23
C THR A 9 -15.35 -0.24 57.41
N LEU A 10 -14.55 -0.32 56.36
CA LEU A 10 -13.22 0.29 56.32
C LEU A 10 -13.36 1.65 55.65
N ILE A 11 -13.29 2.70 56.47
CA ILE A 11 -13.08 4.08 56.04
C ILE A 11 -11.56 4.25 55.97
N GLY A 12 -11.01 4.36 54.76
CA GLY A 12 -9.60 4.66 54.51
C GLY A 12 -9.51 5.90 53.63
N GLY A 13 -8.89 6.95 54.17
CA GLY A 13 -8.98 8.33 53.72
C GLY A 13 -8.54 8.59 52.27
N MET A 14 -9.34 9.43 51.62
CA MET A 14 -9.00 10.20 50.43
C MET A 14 -7.95 11.26 50.81
N VAL A 15 -6.75 11.19 50.25
CA VAL A 15 -5.80 12.32 50.21
C VAL A 15 -5.70 12.75 48.75
N LEU A 16 -6.50 13.76 48.42
CA LEU A 16 -6.48 14.45 47.14
C LEU A 16 -5.39 15.54 47.23
N VAL A 17 -4.24 15.32 46.61
CA VAL A 17 -3.21 16.37 46.48
C VAL A 17 -3.58 17.27 45.31
N LEU A 18 -4.28 18.36 45.60
CA LEU A 18 -4.45 19.49 44.67
C LEU A 18 -3.16 20.32 44.68
N ALA A 19 -2.31 20.13 43.68
CA ALA A 19 -1.23 21.06 43.38
C ALA A 19 -1.81 22.22 42.56
N ALA A 20 -1.96 23.38 43.20
CA ALA A 20 -2.27 24.64 42.54
C ALA A 20 -1.04 25.11 41.73
N TRP A 21 -1.07 24.91 40.41
CA TRP A 21 -0.16 25.58 39.49
C TRP A 21 -0.75 26.95 39.12
N LEU A 22 -0.33 28.00 39.83
CA LEU A 22 -0.46 29.38 39.36
C LEU A 22 0.80 29.71 38.55
N GLY A 23 0.73 29.51 37.24
CA GLY A 23 1.78 29.88 36.28
C GLY A 23 1.15 30.67 35.14
N ALA A 24 1.62 31.89 34.94
CA ALA A 24 1.08 32.91 34.05
C ALA A 24 0.73 32.40 32.65
N THR A 25 -0.49 32.72 32.20
CA THR A 25 -0.91 32.61 30.80
C THR A 25 -0.13 33.62 29.97
N GLN A 26 0.99 33.20 29.37
CA GLN A 26 1.55 33.88 28.21
C GLN A 26 0.74 33.46 26.99
N THR A 27 -0.12 34.35 26.51
CA THR A 27 -0.70 34.28 25.16
C THR A 27 0.44 34.49 24.17
N ALA A 28 1.10 33.39 23.77
CA ALA A 28 1.95 33.39 22.60
C ALA A 28 1.04 33.55 21.37
N THR A 29 1.00 34.77 20.82
CA THR A 29 0.48 34.99 19.48
C THR A 29 1.38 34.21 18.53
N ALA A 30 0.89 33.07 18.05
CA ALA A 30 1.53 32.34 16.97
C ALA A 30 1.44 33.19 15.70
N ASP A 31 2.48 33.97 15.44
CA ASP A 31 2.70 34.59 14.14
C ASP A 31 2.88 33.46 13.13
N ALA A 32 1.79 33.09 12.46
CA ALA A 32 1.76 32.14 11.37
C ALA A 32 2.37 32.77 10.11
N THR A 33 3.66 33.08 10.16
CA THR A 33 4.47 33.24 8.95
C THR A 33 5.34 32.00 8.81
N THR A 34 4.68 30.88 8.49
CA THR A 34 5.38 29.73 7.90
C THR A 34 5.79 30.16 6.50
N THR A 35 6.97 30.77 6.38
CA THR A 35 7.62 30.91 5.09
C THR A 35 7.89 29.49 4.61
N ALA A 36 7.00 28.96 3.77
CA ALA A 36 7.18 27.68 3.11
C ALA A 36 8.59 27.69 2.50
N ARG A 37 9.45 26.80 3.00
CA ARG A 37 10.80 26.62 2.45
C ARG A 37 10.62 26.43 0.94
N PRO A 38 11.24 27.24 0.07
CA PRO A 38 11.01 27.16 -1.36
C PRO A 38 11.19 25.71 -1.79
N GLY A 39 10.10 25.12 -2.27
CA GLY A 39 10.07 23.72 -2.64
C GLY A 39 11.15 23.52 -3.69
N ILE A 40 12.18 22.73 -3.37
CA ILE A 40 13.13 22.25 -4.36
C ILE A 40 12.29 21.48 -5.39
N ALA A 41 11.98 22.13 -6.50
CA ALA A 41 11.30 21.53 -7.62
C ALA A 41 12.30 20.53 -8.23
N ALA A 42 12.19 19.27 -7.81
CA ALA A 42 13.08 18.22 -8.24
C ALA A 42 12.75 17.82 -9.69
N ALA A 43 13.25 18.57 -10.66
CA ALA A 43 13.54 18.08 -12.00
C ALA A 43 14.83 17.23 -11.98
N GLY A 44 14.94 16.32 -11.00
CA GLY A 44 16.20 15.68 -10.62
C GLY A 44 16.86 14.90 -11.76
N ASN A 45 18.17 14.67 -11.58
CA ASN A 45 19.03 13.90 -12.47
C ASN A 45 19.30 12.52 -11.85
N PRO A 46 18.35 11.56 -11.90
CA PRO A 46 18.47 10.30 -11.16
C PRO A 46 19.45 9.31 -11.80
N VAL A 47 19.90 9.58 -13.02
CA VAL A 47 20.78 8.70 -13.78
C VAL A 47 21.83 9.55 -14.49
N VAL A 48 23.11 9.29 -14.20
CA VAL A 48 24.25 9.93 -14.85
C VAL A 48 25.07 8.87 -15.58
N ALA A 49 25.38 9.09 -16.85
CA ALA A 49 26.19 8.18 -17.63
C ALA A 49 27.67 8.26 -17.24
N ILE A 50 28.27 7.11 -16.96
CA ILE A 50 29.71 6.94 -16.78
C ILE A 50 30.30 6.44 -18.11
N SER A 51 31.34 7.12 -18.59
CA SER A 51 32.11 6.71 -19.76
C SER A 51 33.22 5.74 -19.33
N PRO A 52 33.57 4.72 -20.14
CA PRO A 52 34.75 3.89 -19.90
C PRO A 52 36.07 4.68 -19.77
N THR A 53 36.12 5.90 -20.30
CA THR A 53 37.28 6.80 -20.25
C THR A 53 37.25 7.79 -19.09
N ASP A 54 36.23 7.78 -18.24
CA ASP A 54 36.17 8.69 -17.10
C ASP A 54 37.28 8.37 -16.08
N THR A 55 38.00 9.39 -15.66
CA THR A 55 38.93 9.32 -14.53
C THR A 55 38.17 9.16 -13.20
N PRO A 56 38.83 8.66 -12.14
CA PRO A 56 38.22 8.61 -10.80
C PRO A 56 37.70 9.96 -10.29
N ALA A 57 38.33 11.07 -10.68
CA ALA A 57 37.88 12.41 -10.32
C ALA A 57 36.56 12.78 -11.03
N GLN A 58 36.43 12.47 -12.32
CA GLN A 58 35.21 12.71 -13.09
C GLN A 58 34.05 11.85 -12.58
N ILE A 59 34.29 10.59 -12.22
CA ILE A 59 33.26 9.72 -11.63
C ILE A 59 32.74 10.30 -10.31
N ARG A 60 33.63 10.78 -9.43
CA ARG A 60 33.21 11.44 -8.18
C ARG A 60 32.37 12.70 -8.43
N ALA A 61 32.79 13.53 -9.38
CA ALA A 61 32.04 14.72 -9.76
C ALA A 61 30.64 14.36 -10.31
N LYS A 62 30.55 13.34 -11.17
CA LYS A 62 29.28 12.82 -11.70
C LYS A 62 28.37 12.31 -10.58
N ALA A 63 28.91 11.51 -9.66
CA ALA A 63 28.16 10.97 -8.53
C ALA A 63 27.52 12.07 -7.66
N ALA A 64 28.24 13.18 -7.43
CA ALA A 64 27.73 14.31 -6.65
C ALA A 64 26.55 15.07 -7.31
N THR A 65 26.29 14.83 -8.61
CA THR A 65 25.17 15.46 -9.34
C THR A 65 23.94 14.56 -9.47
N VAL A 66 24.04 13.30 -9.03
CA VAL A 66 22.89 12.37 -9.03
C VAL A 66 21.89 12.83 -7.99
N THR A 67 20.68 13.16 -8.43
CA THR A 67 19.61 13.69 -7.56
C THR A 67 18.29 12.95 -7.80
N PRO A 68 17.43 12.81 -6.77
CA PRO A 68 16.19 12.06 -6.91
C PRO A 68 15.24 12.74 -7.90
N SER A 69 14.60 11.96 -8.75
CA SER A 69 13.43 12.42 -9.52
C SER A 69 12.31 12.87 -8.58
N THR A 70 11.34 13.63 -9.10
CA THR A 70 10.17 14.07 -8.32
C THR A 70 9.48 12.91 -7.60
N ARG A 71 9.27 11.76 -8.28
CA ARG A 71 8.61 10.59 -7.67
C ARG A 71 9.41 9.98 -6.52
N GLN A 72 10.73 9.92 -6.64
CA GLN A 72 11.61 9.40 -5.58
C GLN A 72 11.59 10.34 -4.37
N LEU A 73 11.65 11.66 -4.60
CA LEU A 73 11.57 12.64 -3.52
C LEU A 73 10.19 12.65 -2.86
N THR A 74 9.11 12.53 -3.62
CA THR A 74 7.75 12.39 -3.08
C THR A 74 7.64 11.14 -2.20
N TRP A 75 8.15 9.99 -2.66
CA TRP A 75 8.18 8.77 -1.85
C TRP A 75 9.04 8.93 -0.60
N GLN A 76 10.24 9.51 -0.71
CA GLN A 76 11.13 9.75 0.43
C GLN A 76 10.45 10.61 1.51
N ARG A 77 9.62 11.57 1.10
CA ARG A 77 8.85 12.45 2.02
C ARG A 77 7.65 11.76 2.68
N LEU A 78 7.28 10.56 2.22
CA LEU A 78 6.29 9.76 2.95
C LEU A 78 6.83 9.35 4.32
N GLU A 79 8.15 9.09 4.42
CA GLU A 79 8.90 8.70 5.62
C GLU A 79 8.44 7.37 6.23
N LEU A 80 7.16 7.22 6.54
CA LEU A 80 6.57 6.05 7.17
C LEU A 80 5.43 5.47 6.30
N THR A 81 5.60 4.22 5.86
CA THR A 81 4.64 3.50 5.01
C THR A 81 4.33 2.12 5.61
N ALA A 82 3.10 1.66 5.41
CA ALA A 82 2.59 0.40 5.95
C ALA A 82 2.52 -0.66 4.86
N PHE A 83 2.78 -1.90 5.25
CA PHE A 83 2.61 -3.06 4.37
C PHE A 83 1.59 -4.01 4.98
N VAL A 84 0.47 -4.23 4.28
CA VAL A 84 -0.59 -5.16 4.67
C VAL A 84 -0.43 -6.44 3.86
N HIS A 85 0.02 -7.50 4.53
CA HIS A 85 -0.02 -8.86 4.00
C HIS A 85 -1.36 -9.49 4.40
N PHE A 86 -2.18 -9.76 3.39
CA PHE A 86 -3.50 -10.37 3.55
C PHE A 86 -3.81 -11.24 2.34
N GLY A 87 -4.40 -12.40 2.56
CA GLY A 87 -4.76 -13.33 1.49
C GLY A 87 -5.06 -14.73 2.01
N VAL A 88 -5.10 -15.71 1.11
CA VAL A 88 -5.42 -17.10 1.44
C VAL A 88 -4.49 -17.68 2.52
N ASN A 89 -3.24 -17.23 2.56
CA ASN A 89 -2.24 -17.64 3.55
C ASN A 89 -2.62 -17.27 4.99
N THR A 90 -3.36 -16.17 5.19
CA THR A 90 -3.91 -15.78 6.50
C THR A 90 -4.82 -16.87 7.07
N TYR A 91 -5.57 -17.56 6.20
CA TYR A 91 -6.50 -18.62 6.57
C TYR A 91 -5.82 -20.00 6.60
N ALA A 92 -4.82 -20.20 5.74
CA ALA A 92 -4.01 -21.43 5.73
C ALA A 92 -2.96 -21.48 6.86
N SER A 93 -2.80 -20.40 7.65
CA SER A 93 -1.76 -20.24 8.68
C SER A 93 -0.35 -20.48 8.11
N ARG A 94 -0.05 -19.81 6.99
CA ARG A 94 1.24 -19.93 6.29
C ARG A 94 1.84 -18.55 6.01
N GLU A 95 3.17 -18.51 5.94
CA GLU A 95 3.88 -17.35 5.41
C GLU A 95 3.95 -17.40 3.87
N HIS A 96 4.15 -18.58 3.31
CA HIS A 96 4.15 -18.84 1.87
C HIS A 96 3.17 -19.98 1.57
N GLY A 97 2.17 -19.71 0.74
CA GLY A 97 1.31 -20.77 0.19
C GLY A 97 1.97 -21.56 -0.93
N THR A 98 1.30 -22.59 -1.39
CA THR A 98 1.76 -23.52 -2.42
C THR A 98 1.16 -23.25 -3.80
N GLY A 99 0.15 -22.37 -3.87
CA GLY A 99 -0.62 -22.09 -5.09
C GLY A 99 -1.69 -23.13 -5.39
N THR A 100 -1.97 -24.00 -4.43
CA THR A 100 -2.96 -25.08 -4.52
C THR A 100 -3.94 -25.04 -3.35
N GLU A 101 -3.92 -23.96 -2.57
CA GLU A 101 -4.90 -23.71 -1.52
C GLU A 101 -6.32 -23.77 -2.09
N ASP A 102 -7.29 -24.25 -1.31
CA ASP A 102 -8.69 -24.07 -1.66
C ASP A 102 -9.03 -22.57 -1.52
N PRO A 103 -9.40 -21.85 -2.61
CA PRO A 103 -9.74 -20.44 -2.53
C PRO A 103 -10.79 -20.14 -1.46
N ASN A 104 -11.74 -21.05 -1.27
CA ASN A 104 -12.93 -20.82 -0.48
C ASN A 104 -12.68 -20.81 1.03
N ILE A 105 -11.48 -21.19 1.49
CA ILE A 105 -11.08 -21.00 2.90
C ILE A 105 -10.90 -19.51 3.25
N SER A 106 -10.66 -18.66 2.25
CA SER A 106 -10.52 -17.22 2.44
C SER A 106 -11.89 -16.56 2.61
N GLN A 107 -12.32 -16.40 3.86
CA GLN A 107 -13.63 -15.84 4.22
C GLN A 107 -13.52 -14.62 5.15
N PRO A 108 -13.24 -13.41 4.62
CA PRO A 108 -13.18 -12.17 5.39
C PRO A 108 -14.56 -11.66 5.86
N ALA A 109 -15.26 -12.44 6.69
CA ALA A 109 -16.64 -12.16 7.09
C ALA A 109 -16.80 -10.78 7.76
N GLU A 110 -15.86 -10.40 8.62
CA GLU A 110 -15.86 -9.15 9.38
C GLU A 110 -14.80 -8.15 8.89
N GLN A 111 -14.43 -8.22 7.61
CA GLN A 111 -13.46 -7.27 7.06
C GLN A 111 -13.98 -5.83 7.13
N ASP A 112 -13.22 -4.99 7.82
CA ASP A 112 -13.39 -3.53 7.86
C ASP A 112 -12.08 -2.85 7.43
N THR A 113 -11.99 -2.48 6.15
CA THR A 113 -10.81 -1.78 5.62
C THR A 113 -10.74 -0.31 6.06
N ASP A 114 -11.85 0.28 6.49
CA ASP A 114 -11.83 1.59 7.12
C ASP A 114 -11.16 1.49 8.50
N GLN A 115 -11.36 0.40 9.24
CA GLN A 115 -10.64 0.17 10.50
C GLN A 115 -9.14 0.08 10.26
N TRP A 116 -8.70 -0.61 9.20
CA TRP A 116 -7.28 -0.66 8.83
C TRP A 116 -6.76 0.74 8.51
N ALA A 117 -7.43 1.47 7.63
CA ALA A 117 -7.01 2.80 7.22
C ALA A 117 -7.00 3.81 8.38
N ARG A 118 -8.00 3.76 9.28
CA ARG A 118 -8.04 4.60 10.50
C ARG A 118 -6.85 4.32 11.41
N ALA A 119 -6.60 3.04 11.70
CA ALA A 119 -5.48 2.64 12.56
C ALA A 119 -4.12 3.08 11.98
N LEU A 120 -3.94 2.92 10.65
CA LEU A 120 -2.72 3.34 9.98
C LEU A 120 -2.51 4.87 10.01
N ARG A 121 -3.56 5.64 9.74
CA ARG A 121 -3.52 7.10 9.86
C ARG A 121 -3.17 7.52 11.29
N ASP A 122 -3.82 6.95 12.29
CA ASP A 122 -3.60 7.31 13.70
C ASP A 122 -2.19 6.93 14.19
N ALA A 123 -1.58 5.90 13.59
CA ALA A 123 -0.19 5.54 13.80
C ALA A 123 0.82 6.39 13.00
N GLY A 124 0.35 7.35 12.19
CA GLY A 124 1.20 8.29 11.44
C GLY A 124 1.70 7.78 10.09
N PHE A 125 1.19 6.66 9.57
CA PHE A 125 1.52 6.19 8.23
C PHE A 125 0.99 7.16 7.16
N LYS A 126 1.75 7.35 6.08
CA LYS A 126 1.33 8.20 4.94
C LYS A 126 0.98 7.40 3.69
N GLN A 127 1.25 6.09 3.70
CA GLN A 127 0.92 5.17 2.61
C GLN A 127 0.61 3.78 3.17
N VAL A 128 -0.31 3.08 2.51
CA VAL A 128 -0.52 1.64 2.69
C VAL A 128 -0.24 0.91 1.36
N ILE A 129 0.53 -0.18 1.44
CA ILE A 129 0.80 -1.10 0.34
C ILE A 129 0.09 -2.41 0.67
N LEU A 130 -0.79 -2.90 -0.20
CA LEU A 130 -1.52 -4.15 -0.02
C LEU A 130 -0.92 -5.26 -0.90
N THR A 131 -0.84 -6.49 -0.39
CA THR A 131 -0.58 -7.69 -1.21
C THR A 131 -1.73 -7.94 -2.18
N PHE A 132 -1.68 -7.31 -3.36
CA PHE A 132 -2.60 -7.54 -4.47
C PHE A 132 -2.59 -9.01 -4.92
N LYS A 133 -1.38 -9.60 -4.89
CA LYS A 133 -1.12 -11.02 -5.12
C LYS A 133 0.18 -11.40 -4.41
N HIS A 134 0.15 -12.43 -3.57
CA HIS A 134 1.34 -12.99 -2.93
C HIS A 134 1.94 -14.16 -3.75
N HIS A 135 2.96 -14.84 -3.24
CA HIS A 135 3.68 -15.89 -3.96
C HIS A 135 2.81 -17.09 -4.36
N ASP A 136 1.80 -17.43 -3.54
CA ASP A 136 0.79 -18.44 -3.82
C ASP A 136 -0.02 -18.15 -5.09
N GLY A 137 -0.24 -16.87 -5.42
CA GLY A 137 -0.95 -16.46 -6.63
C GLY A 137 -2.40 -16.04 -6.41
N PHE A 138 -2.94 -16.15 -5.19
CA PHE A 138 -4.35 -15.81 -4.90
C PHE A 138 -4.61 -14.30 -5.10
N LEU A 139 -5.64 -13.98 -5.88
CA LEU A 139 -6.01 -12.60 -6.21
C LEU A 139 -7.08 -12.04 -5.26
N LEU A 140 -6.79 -10.89 -4.65
CA LEU A 140 -7.68 -10.19 -3.71
C LEU A 140 -8.82 -9.36 -4.35
N PHE A 141 -8.96 -9.43 -5.67
CA PHE A 141 -9.89 -8.65 -6.47
C PHE A 141 -10.46 -9.52 -7.62
N PRO A 142 -11.62 -9.17 -8.19
CA PRO A 142 -12.25 -9.97 -9.23
C PRO A 142 -11.54 -9.80 -10.58
N SER A 143 -10.45 -10.54 -10.76
CA SER A 143 -9.67 -10.55 -12.00
C SER A 143 -10.39 -11.27 -13.14
N ARG A 144 -10.21 -10.77 -14.36
CA ARG A 144 -10.62 -11.47 -15.60
C ARG A 144 -9.59 -12.47 -16.12
N TYR A 145 -8.43 -12.56 -15.49
CA TYR A 145 -7.27 -13.28 -16.02
C TYR A 145 -6.97 -14.60 -15.33
N SER A 146 -7.46 -14.80 -14.11
CA SER A 146 -7.31 -16.05 -13.36
C SER A 146 -8.53 -16.28 -12.49
N GLY A 147 -8.92 -17.54 -12.32
CA GLY A 147 -9.99 -17.94 -11.40
C GLY A 147 -9.51 -18.10 -9.95
N PHE A 148 -8.19 -18.09 -9.72
CA PHE A 148 -7.61 -18.28 -8.39
C PHE A 148 -7.60 -16.97 -7.59
N GLY A 149 -8.70 -16.71 -6.89
CA GLY A 149 -8.87 -15.50 -6.11
C GLY A 149 -10.27 -15.41 -5.50
N VAL A 150 -10.64 -14.20 -5.10
CA VAL A 150 -11.93 -13.88 -4.46
C VAL A 150 -13.15 -14.36 -5.27
N THR A 151 -13.05 -14.47 -6.60
CA THR A 151 -14.12 -14.97 -7.47
C THR A 151 -14.45 -16.45 -7.29
N ALA A 152 -13.49 -17.23 -6.78
CA ALA A 152 -13.67 -18.65 -6.44
C ALA A 152 -14.08 -18.87 -4.96
N THR A 153 -14.43 -17.80 -4.24
CA THR A 153 -14.86 -17.87 -2.83
C THR A 153 -16.36 -17.60 -2.70
N SER A 154 -16.98 -18.10 -1.65
CA SER A 154 -18.35 -17.74 -1.28
C SER A 154 -18.43 -16.37 -0.57
N TRP A 155 -17.29 -15.79 -0.19
CA TRP A 155 -17.23 -14.47 0.44
C TRP A 155 -17.83 -13.42 -0.49
N ARG A 156 -18.86 -12.71 0.00
CA ARG A 156 -19.67 -11.75 -0.78
C ARG A 156 -20.14 -12.32 -2.13
N GLY A 157 -20.43 -13.62 -2.17
CA GLY A 157 -20.88 -14.33 -3.38
C GLY A 157 -19.86 -14.30 -4.53
N GLY A 158 -18.57 -14.30 -4.23
CA GLY A 158 -17.49 -14.23 -5.21
C GLY A 158 -17.29 -12.84 -5.83
N LYS A 159 -17.96 -11.81 -5.29
CA LYS A 159 -17.93 -10.43 -5.81
C LYS A 159 -17.16 -9.48 -4.91
N GLY A 160 -16.52 -9.99 -3.86
CA GLY A 160 -15.70 -9.17 -2.98
C GLY A 160 -14.47 -8.60 -3.70
N ASP A 161 -14.03 -7.42 -3.27
CA ASP A 161 -12.86 -6.74 -3.83
C ASP A 161 -12.14 -5.99 -2.70
N VAL A 162 -11.18 -6.68 -2.07
CA VAL A 162 -10.41 -6.12 -0.95
C VAL A 162 -9.53 -4.95 -1.42
N VAL A 163 -9.06 -5.01 -2.67
CA VAL A 163 -8.22 -3.96 -3.25
C VAL A 163 -9.02 -2.68 -3.39
N ARG A 164 -10.25 -2.75 -3.90
CA ARG A 164 -11.14 -1.59 -4.01
C ARG A 164 -11.52 -1.04 -2.65
N ASP A 165 -11.96 -1.91 -1.73
CA ASP A 165 -12.37 -1.53 -0.37
C ASP A 165 -11.24 -0.75 0.35
N LEU A 166 -10.01 -1.28 0.34
CA LEU A 166 -8.89 -0.60 0.99
C LEU A 166 -8.41 0.65 0.23
N ALA A 167 -8.48 0.66 -1.11
CA ALA A 167 -8.11 1.86 -1.87
C ALA A 167 -9.06 3.04 -1.58
N ASP A 168 -10.36 2.77 -1.42
CA ASP A 168 -11.34 3.80 -1.07
C ASP A 168 -11.18 4.26 0.39
N SER A 169 -10.98 3.32 1.31
CA SER A 169 -10.69 3.63 2.72
C SER A 169 -9.41 4.46 2.87
N ALA A 170 -8.33 4.08 2.17
CA ALA A 170 -7.07 4.82 2.16
C ALA A 170 -7.27 6.24 1.64
N ARG A 171 -8.02 6.42 0.54
CA ARG A 171 -8.36 7.75 0.01
C ARG A 171 -9.15 8.58 1.02
N ALA A 172 -10.15 8.00 1.68
CA ALA A 172 -10.96 8.68 2.68
C ALA A 172 -10.12 9.13 3.89
N GLN A 173 -9.06 8.38 4.24
CA GLN A 173 -8.15 8.71 5.34
C GLN A 173 -6.90 9.51 4.93
N GLY A 174 -6.81 9.95 3.68
CA GLY A 174 -5.66 10.73 3.20
C GLY A 174 -4.36 9.93 3.06
N LEU A 175 -4.45 8.59 3.01
CA LEU A 175 -3.32 7.69 2.80
C LEU A 175 -3.07 7.50 1.31
N ALA A 176 -1.81 7.54 0.89
CA ALA A 176 -1.44 7.02 -0.43
C ALA A 176 -1.68 5.51 -0.48
N PHE A 177 -2.09 5.00 -1.65
CA PHE A 177 -2.35 3.58 -1.85
C PHE A 177 -1.34 2.99 -2.83
N GLY A 178 -0.79 1.82 -2.49
CA GLY A 178 0.12 1.05 -3.33
C GLY A 178 -0.28 -0.42 -3.37
N ILE A 179 0.23 -1.13 -4.37
CA ILE A 179 0.02 -2.57 -4.52
C ILE A 179 1.37 -3.30 -4.56
N TYR A 180 1.40 -4.46 -3.91
CA TYR A 180 2.43 -5.46 -4.10
C TYR A 180 1.87 -6.58 -4.97
N THR A 181 2.56 -6.87 -6.07
CA THR A 181 2.28 -8.03 -6.91
C THR A 181 3.52 -8.89 -6.97
N SER A 182 3.43 -10.12 -6.45
CA SER A 182 4.54 -11.05 -6.50
C SER A 182 4.87 -11.41 -7.96
N PRO A 183 6.13 -11.26 -8.41
CA PRO A 183 6.58 -11.79 -9.69
C PRO A 183 6.52 -13.32 -9.75
N ALA A 184 6.79 -13.99 -8.62
CA ALA A 184 6.58 -15.43 -8.50
C ALA A 184 5.08 -15.72 -8.38
N ASP A 185 4.63 -16.76 -9.08
CA ASP A 185 3.23 -17.17 -9.08
C ASP A 185 3.19 -18.69 -9.04
N LEU A 186 3.02 -19.25 -7.84
CA LEU A 186 3.03 -20.70 -7.65
C LEU A 186 1.77 -21.35 -8.19
N HIS A 187 0.65 -20.62 -8.30
CA HIS A 187 -0.56 -21.09 -8.94
C HIS A 187 -0.39 -21.18 -10.47
N GLU A 188 0.01 -20.08 -11.11
CA GLU A 188 0.19 -20.03 -12.58
C GLU A 188 1.42 -20.83 -13.06
N ALA A 189 2.35 -21.14 -12.15
CA ALA A 189 3.46 -22.05 -12.43
C ALA A 189 3.08 -23.53 -12.35
N GLN A 190 1.90 -23.88 -11.83
CA GLN A 190 1.46 -25.27 -11.81
C GLN A 190 1.37 -25.83 -13.24
N PRO A 191 1.72 -27.11 -13.44
CA PRO A 191 1.44 -27.77 -14.70
C PRO A 191 -0.06 -27.71 -14.99
N ALA A 192 -0.45 -27.45 -16.24
CA ALA A 192 -1.83 -27.60 -16.65
C ALA A 192 -2.30 -29.03 -16.29
N ALA A 193 -3.48 -29.15 -15.67
CA ALA A 193 -4.02 -30.41 -15.19
C ALA A 193 -3.89 -31.51 -16.26
N GLY A 194 -3.16 -32.58 -15.92
CA GLY A 194 -2.88 -33.71 -16.83
C GLY A 194 -1.53 -33.66 -17.56
N THR A 195 -0.71 -32.62 -17.36
CA THR A 195 0.65 -32.58 -17.90
C THR A 195 1.65 -33.05 -16.83
N PRO A 196 2.41 -34.14 -17.05
CA PRO A 196 3.51 -34.48 -16.14
C PRO A 196 4.49 -33.31 -16.08
N MET A 197 5.24 -33.19 -14.98
CA MET A 197 6.18 -32.11 -14.70
C MET A 197 7.38 -32.12 -15.66
N ALA A 198 7.14 -31.97 -16.96
CA ALA A 198 8.15 -31.55 -17.90
C ALA A 198 8.35 -30.06 -17.64
N ALA A 199 9.56 -29.69 -17.22
CA ALA A 199 9.99 -28.31 -17.18
C ALA A 199 9.48 -27.61 -18.45
N ARG A 200 8.58 -26.64 -18.28
CA ARG A 200 8.10 -25.83 -19.42
C ARG A 200 9.37 -25.38 -20.15
N PRO A 201 9.55 -25.70 -21.44
CA PRO A 201 10.70 -25.21 -22.17
C PRO A 201 10.73 -23.69 -21.94
N ARG A 202 11.87 -23.13 -21.54
CA ARG A 202 12.06 -21.68 -21.60
C ARG A 202 11.86 -21.32 -23.07
N THR A 203 10.64 -21.00 -23.45
CA THR A 203 10.38 -20.50 -24.79
C THR A 203 11.19 -19.23 -24.85
N GLY A 204 12.12 -19.17 -25.81
CA GLY A 204 12.95 -18.00 -26.09
C GLY A 204 12.12 -16.83 -26.62
N ARG A 205 10.90 -16.62 -26.13
CA ARG A 205 10.16 -15.38 -26.30
C ARG A 205 10.91 -14.33 -25.49
N SER A 206 11.87 -13.69 -26.15
CA SER A 206 12.21 -12.32 -25.83
C SER A 206 10.90 -11.55 -25.66
N PRO A 207 10.74 -10.80 -24.56
CA PRO A 207 9.68 -9.81 -24.47
C PRO A 207 9.70 -9.01 -25.78
N PRO A 208 8.55 -8.76 -26.44
CA PRO A 208 8.56 -7.87 -27.59
C PRO A 208 9.25 -6.58 -27.14
N THR A 209 10.24 -6.15 -27.91
CA THR A 209 10.89 -4.85 -27.71
C THR A 209 9.76 -3.85 -27.50
N PRO A 210 9.74 -3.09 -26.38
CA PRO A 210 8.70 -2.10 -26.19
C PRO A 210 8.66 -1.26 -27.45
N ARG A 211 7.50 -1.23 -28.14
CA ARG A 211 7.28 -0.19 -29.15
C ARG A 211 7.64 1.10 -28.45
N THR A 212 8.59 1.82 -29.03
CA THR A 212 9.10 3.08 -28.50
C THR A 212 7.94 3.84 -27.90
N TRP A 213 8.05 4.14 -26.60
CA TRP A 213 7.08 5.01 -25.95
C TRP A 213 7.22 6.35 -26.66
N SER A 214 6.35 6.60 -27.63
CA SER A 214 6.26 7.88 -28.31
C SER A 214 6.08 8.93 -27.21
N THR A 215 7.06 9.82 -27.10
CA THR A 215 7.00 10.97 -26.20
C THR A 215 6.02 12.03 -26.71
N ASP A 216 5.25 11.76 -27.76
CA ASP A 216 4.25 12.70 -28.28
C ASP A 216 3.03 12.73 -27.36
N ARG A 217 3.13 13.53 -26.29
CA ARG A 217 2.00 14.00 -25.50
C ARG A 217 1.21 15.03 -26.31
N ARG A 218 0.52 14.61 -27.37
CA ARG A 218 -0.60 15.40 -27.89
C ARG A 218 -1.84 15.06 -27.08
N SER A 219 -2.29 16.03 -26.29
CA SER A 219 -3.61 16.01 -25.68
C SER A 219 -4.66 15.74 -26.76
N PRO A 220 -5.66 14.86 -26.52
CA PRO A 220 -6.73 14.67 -27.49
C PRO A 220 -7.54 15.97 -27.58
N SER A 221 -7.50 16.61 -28.76
CA SER A 221 -8.36 17.74 -29.09
C SER A 221 -9.83 17.29 -29.01
N ARG A 222 -10.63 18.03 -28.23
CA ARG A 222 -12.07 17.84 -28.07
C ARG A 222 -12.76 17.88 -29.44
N PRO A 223 -13.68 16.94 -29.77
CA PRO A 223 -14.36 16.99 -31.05
C PRO A 223 -15.29 18.21 -31.12
N THR A 224 -15.10 19.03 -32.15
CA THR A 224 -16.01 20.12 -32.53
C THR A 224 -17.29 19.53 -33.11
N THR A 225 -18.43 19.90 -32.52
CA THR A 225 -19.77 19.59 -33.02
C THR A 225 -20.01 20.33 -34.33
N THR A 226 -20.11 19.61 -35.44
CA THR A 226 -20.58 20.18 -36.71
C THR A 226 -22.10 20.13 -36.75
N THR A 227 -22.70 21.31 -36.80
CA THR A 227 -24.13 21.56 -37.04
C THR A 227 -24.52 20.99 -38.41
N ARG A 228 -25.52 20.11 -38.46
CA ARG A 228 -26.11 19.63 -39.71
C ARG A 228 -27.22 20.59 -40.14
N THR A 229 -26.98 21.41 -41.15
CA THR A 229 -28.02 22.17 -41.85
C THR A 229 -28.72 21.29 -42.87
N SER A 230 -30.06 21.38 -42.83
CA SER A 230 -31.12 21.00 -43.80
C SER A 230 -30.99 19.65 -44.50
#